data_AF-A0AAV8PQW4-F1
#
_entry.id   AF-A0AAV8PQW4-F1
#
_cell.length_a   1.000
_cell.length_b   1.000
_cell.length_c   1.000
_cell.angle_alpha   90.00
_cell.angle_beta   90.00
_cell.angle_gamma   90.00
#
_symmetry.space_group_name_H-M   'P 1'
#
loop_
_entity.id
_entity.type
_entity.pdbx_description
1 polymer ?
#
loop_
_entity_poly.entity_id
_entity_poly.type
_entity_poly.pdbx_seq_one_letter_code
_entity_poly.pdbx_strand_id
1 'polypeptide(L)'
;MAMKYGNVFLLRLGVRNLVVVSDPKLATEVLHTQGVEFGSRPRNVVWDIFTDSGKDMVFTEYGDHWRRMRRIMTLPFFTNKVVQQYRGM
;
A
#
# COMPACT_ATOMS: atom_id res chain seq x y z
N MET A 1 -0.17 20.27 11.21
CA MET A 1 1.11 19.57 11.40
C MET A 1 2.11 19.91 10.30
N ALA A 2 1.82 19.65 9.01
CA ALA A 2 2.73 20.02 7.92
C ALA A 2 3.13 21.51 7.90
N MET A 3 2.19 22.43 8.16
CA MET A 3 2.50 23.87 8.28
C MET A 3 3.51 24.21 9.39
N LYS A 4 3.62 23.37 10.43
CA LYS A 4 4.51 23.58 11.58
C LYS A 4 5.84 22.84 11.46
N TYR A 5 5.83 21.65 10.85
CA TYR A 5 6.97 20.73 10.82
C TYR A 5 7.55 20.50 9.41
N GLY A 6 6.98 21.12 8.38
CA GLY A 6 7.37 20.96 6.99
C GLY A 6 6.63 19.81 6.27
N ASN A 7 7.00 19.62 5.00
CA ASN A 7 6.33 18.67 4.10
C ASN A 7 6.73 17.19 4.33
N VAL A 8 7.75 16.95 5.16
CA VAL A 8 8.14 15.62 5.65
C VAL A 8 8.47 15.73 7.13
N PHE A 9 7.84 14.93 7.97
CA PHE A 9 8.13 14.90 9.40
C PHE A 9 7.90 13.51 10.00
N LEU A 10 8.60 13.23 11.10
CA LEU A 10 8.50 11.98 11.85
C LEU A 10 7.59 12.18 13.08
N LEU A 11 6.67 11.24 13.26
CA LEU A 11 5.89 11.05 14.48
C LEU A 11 6.27 9.73 15.13
N ARG A 12 6.27 9.71 16.47
CA ARG A 12 6.39 8.49 17.25
C ARG A 12 5.03 8.16 17.87
N LEU A 13 4.37 7.12 17.36
CA LEU A 13 3.13 6.60 17.93
C LEU A 13 3.46 5.40 18.82
N GLY A 14 3.64 5.66 20.11
CA GLY A 14 4.14 4.67 21.07
C GLY A 14 5.56 4.21 20.70
N VAL A 15 5.71 2.95 20.31
CA VAL A 15 6.99 2.38 19.86
C VAL A 15 7.18 2.42 18.35
N ARG A 16 6.18 2.88 17.58
CA ARG A 16 6.20 2.89 16.12
C ARG A 16 6.60 4.25 15.57
N ASN A 17 7.44 4.25 14.55
CA ASN A 17 7.80 5.42 13.77
C ASN A 17 6.86 5.58 12.59
N LEU A 18 6.31 6.78 12.41
CA LEU A 18 5.48 7.15 11.25
C LEU A 18 6.07 8.39 10.60
N VAL A 19 6.49 8.27 9.34
CA VAL A 19 6.88 9.41 8.53
C VAL A 19 5.67 9.86 7.72
N VAL A 20 5.34 11.14 7.81
CA VAL A 20 4.24 11.76 7.06
C VAL A 20 4.85 12.57 5.92
N VAL A 21 4.31 12.36 4.71
CA VAL A 21 4.65 13.12 3.51
C VAL A 21 3.42 13.93 3.09
N SER A 22 3.59 15.22 2.80
CA SER A 22 2.49 16.16 2.52
C SER A 22 2.74 17.05 1.30
N ASP A 23 3.59 16.61 0.38
CA ASP A 23 3.93 17.31 -0.86
C ASP A 23 3.85 16.36 -2.08
N PRO A 24 3.32 16.80 -3.24
CA PRO A 24 3.17 15.93 -4.41
C PRO A 24 4.48 15.38 -4.98
N LYS A 25 5.58 16.15 -4.94
CA LYS A 25 6.88 15.68 -5.42
C LYS A 25 7.39 14.56 -4.52
N LEU A 26 7.26 14.74 -3.21
CA LEU A 26 7.65 13.73 -2.24
C LEU A 26 6.71 12.49 -2.26
N ALA A 27 5.43 12.68 -2.56
CA ALA A 27 4.52 11.56 -2.81
C ALA A 27 4.94 10.74 -4.04
N THR A 28 5.40 11.42 -5.11
CA THR A 28 5.95 10.75 -6.30
C THR A 28 7.22 9.97 -5.96
N GLU A 29 8.10 10.53 -5.13
CA GLU A 29 9.28 9.83 -4.66
C GLU A 29 8.94 8.52 -3.95
N VAL A 30 7.99 8.56 -2.99
CA VAL A 30 7.63 7.38 -2.19
C VAL A 30 6.82 6.36 -2.98
N LEU A 31 5.85 6.81 -3.79
CA LEU A 31 4.88 5.92 -4.45
C LEU A 31 5.37 5.40 -5.82
N HIS A 32 6.30 6.12 -6.46
CA HIS A 32 6.76 5.80 -7.80
C HIS A 32 8.28 5.60 -7.86
N THR A 33 9.07 6.66 -7.62
CA THR A 33 10.54 6.60 -7.77
C THR A 33 11.16 5.50 -6.92
N GLN A 34 10.72 5.39 -5.65
CA GLN A 34 11.16 4.41 -4.67
C GLN A 34 10.02 3.47 -4.27
N GLY A 35 9.08 3.22 -5.20
CA GLY A 35 7.86 2.45 -4.93
C GLY A 35 8.11 1.00 -4.51
N VAL A 36 9.28 0.43 -4.83
CA VAL A 36 9.70 -0.90 -4.34
C VAL A 36 10.12 -0.82 -2.87
N GLU A 37 10.98 0.14 -2.52
CA GLU A 37 11.52 0.33 -1.16
C GLU A 37 10.40 0.64 -0.15
N PHE A 38 9.41 1.45 -0.56
CA PHE A 38 8.25 1.79 0.27
C PHE A 38 6.99 0.96 -0.05
N GLY A 39 7.14 -0.10 -0.85
CA GLY A 39 6.01 -0.87 -1.39
C GLY A 39 5.30 -1.77 -0.39
N SER A 40 5.96 -2.11 0.72
CA SER A 40 5.44 -3.01 1.75
C SER A 40 4.34 -2.38 2.61
N ARG A 41 3.57 -3.20 3.33
CA ARG A 41 2.61 -2.73 4.32
C ARG A 41 2.99 -3.15 5.74
N PRO A 42 3.09 -2.19 6.68
CA PRO A 42 3.29 -2.54 8.07
C PRO A 42 2.04 -3.23 8.61
N ARG A 43 2.23 -4.29 9.39
CA ARG A 43 1.16 -5.01 10.10
C ARG A 43 1.28 -4.81 11.61
N ASN A 44 0.14 -4.94 12.27
CA ASN A 44 0.04 -5.12 13.72
C ASN A 44 -0.61 -6.47 14.00
N VAL A 45 -0.67 -6.88 15.27
CA VAL A 45 -1.20 -8.19 15.68
C VAL A 45 -2.61 -8.45 15.15
N VAL A 46 -3.45 -7.41 15.10
CA VAL A 46 -4.82 -7.51 14.59
C VAL A 46 -4.80 -7.89 13.10
N TRP A 47 -3.97 -7.22 12.30
CA TRP A 47 -3.83 -7.52 10.88
C TRP A 47 -3.13 -8.85 10.62
N ASP A 48 -2.18 -9.26 11.44
CA ASP A 48 -1.56 -10.59 11.31
C ASP A 48 -2.61 -11.70 11.50
N ILE A 49 -3.56 -11.54 12.42
CA ILE A 49 -4.67 -12.49 12.61
C ILE A 49 -5.60 -12.49 11.39
N PHE A 50 -6.05 -11.32 10.93
CA PHE A 50 -7.02 -11.23 9.83
C PHE A 50 -6.47 -11.65 8.47
N THR A 51 -5.16 -11.53 8.27
CA THR A 51 -4.52 -11.73 6.96
C THR A 51 -3.64 -12.98 6.90
N ASP A 52 -3.70 -13.81 7.96
CA ASP A 52 -2.83 -14.98 8.12
C ASP A 52 -1.35 -14.59 7.91
N SER A 53 -0.91 -13.58 8.66
CA SER A 53 0.43 -12.99 8.61
C SER A 53 0.82 -12.41 7.24
N GLY A 54 -0.11 -11.72 6.57
CA GLY A 54 0.15 -11.05 5.29
C GLY A 54 0.13 -11.97 4.07
N LYS A 55 -0.61 -13.09 4.13
CA LYS A 55 -0.89 -13.94 2.97
C LYS A 55 -2.00 -13.39 2.08
N ASP A 56 -2.66 -12.32 2.51
CA ASP A 56 -3.60 -11.56 1.70
C ASP A 56 -2.91 -10.78 0.56
N MET A 57 -3.68 -9.98 -0.18
CA MET A 57 -3.17 -9.15 -1.28
C MET A 57 -2.76 -7.75 -0.83
N VAL A 58 -3.42 -7.20 0.20
CA VAL A 58 -3.34 -5.78 0.56
C VAL A 58 -2.27 -5.55 1.62
N PHE A 59 -2.26 -6.32 2.71
CA PHE A 59 -1.37 -6.12 3.87
C PHE A 59 -0.11 -6.98 3.82
N THR A 60 0.34 -7.36 2.63
CA THR A 60 1.56 -8.15 2.43
C THR A 60 2.80 -7.27 2.24
N GLU A 61 3.98 -7.86 2.41
CA GLU A 61 5.24 -7.21 2.08
C GLU A 61 5.48 -7.23 0.57
N TYR A 62 6.20 -6.24 0.06
CA TYR A 62 6.56 -6.20 -1.34
C TYR A 62 7.53 -7.36 -1.64
N GLY A 63 7.11 -8.24 -2.56
CA GLY A 63 7.86 -9.45 -2.89
C GLY A 63 7.07 -10.35 -3.82
N ASP A 64 7.54 -11.58 -3.98
CA ASP A 64 7.00 -12.50 -4.98
C ASP A 64 5.55 -12.91 -4.71
N HIS A 65 5.17 -13.03 -3.44
CA HIS A 65 3.77 -13.27 -3.05
C HIS A 65 2.85 -12.14 -3.54
N TRP A 66 3.19 -10.89 -3.22
CA TRP A 66 2.44 -9.72 -3.69
C TRP A 66 2.35 -9.67 -5.22
N ARG A 67 3.47 -9.86 -5.93
CA ARG A 67 3.52 -9.85 -7.40
C ARG A 67 2.61 -10.93 -8.00
N ARG A 68 2.64 -12.14 -7.42
CA ARG A 68 1.80 -13.26 -7.85
C ARG A 68 0.32 -12.96 -7.63
N MET A 69 -0.07 -12.52 -6.43
CA MET A 69 -1.46 -12.19 -6.11
C MET A 69 -1.99 -11.06 -6.98
N ARG A 70 -1.20 -9.99 -7.18
CA ARG A 70 -1.56 -8.87 -8.07
C ARG A 70 -1.80 -9.33 -9.50
N ARG A 71 -0.93 -10.20 -10.03
CA ARG A 71 -1.09 -10.76 -11.37
C ARG A 71 -2.35 -11.62 -11.50
N ILE A 72 -2.59 -12.52 -10.54
CA ILE A 72 -3.76 -13.42 -10.56
C ILE A 72 -5.06 -12.63 -10.50
N MET A 73 -5.16 -11.62 -9.62
CA MET A 73 -6.39 -10.84 -9.44
C MET A 73 -6.67 -9.84 -10.57
N THR A 74 -5.67 -9.48 -11.38
CA THR A 74 -5.87 -8.52 -12.48
C THR A 74 -6.88 -9.02 -13.49
N LEU A 75 -6.75 -10.27 -13.95
CA LEU A 75 -7.63 -10.85 -14.98
C LEU A 75 -9.12 -10.93 -14.57
N PRO A 76 -9.49 -11.50 -13.41
CA PRO A 76 -10.88 -11.65 -13.02
C PRO A 76 -11.54 -10.37 -12.50
N PHE A 77 -10.79 -9.36 -12.05
CA PHE A 77 -11.37 -8.17 -11.42
C PHE A 77 -11.03 -6.84 -12.10
N PHE A 78 -9.80 -6.66 -12.58
CA PHE A 78 -9.26 -5.34 -12.90
C PHE A 78 -8.94 -5.19 -14.40
N THR A 79 -9.86 -5.62 -15.27
CA THR A 79 -9.74 -5.41 -16.72
C THR A 79 -10.96 -4.70 -17.29
N ASN A 80 -10.79 -4.04 -18.45
CA ASN A 80 -11.91 -3.43 -19.18
C ASN A 80 -13.00 -4.46 -19.55
N LYS A 81 -12.64 -5.73 -19.74
CA LYS A 81 -13.60 -6.81 -19.99
C LYS A 81 -14.54 -6.99 -18.80
N VAL A 82 -14.00 -7.01 -17.58
CA VAL A 82 -14.79 -7.10 -16.35
C VAL A 82 -15.68 -5.87 -16.21
N VAL A 83 -15.15 -4.66 -16.45
CA VAL A 83 -15.95 -3.43 -16.43
C VAL A 83 -17.14 -3.52 -17.39
N GLN A 84 -16.93 -4.01 -18.62
CA GLN A 84 -18.00 -4.18 -19.60
C GLN A 84 -19.03 -5.23 -19.19
N GLN A 85 -18.58 -6.35 -18.59
CA GLN A 85 -19.46 -7.40 -18.08
C GLN A 85 -20.42 -6.89 -17.00
N TYR A 86 -19.94 -6.02 -16.11
CA TYR A 86 -20.72 -5.50 -14.99
C TYR A 86 -21.36 -4.12 -15.27
N ARG A 87 -21.19 -3.53 -16.46
CA ARG A 87 -21.61 -2.14 -16.75
C ARG A 87 -23.13 -1.92 -16.67
N GLY A 88 -23.92 -2.97 -16.91
CA GLY A 88 -25.38 -2.91 -16.96
C GLY A 88 -26.08 -3.82 -15.95
N MET A 89 -25.34 -4.37 -14.99
CA MET A 89 -25.93 -4.93 -13.75
C MET A 89 -26.26 -3.78 -12.80
#